data_AF-A0A0G0VXL6-F1
#
_entry.id   AF-A0A0G0VXL6-F1
#
_cell.length_a   1.000
_cell.length_b   1.000
_cell.length_c   1.000
_cell.angle_alpha   90.00
_cell.angle_beta   90.00
_cell.angle_gamma   90.00
#
_symmetry.space_group_name_H-M   'P 1'
#
loop_
_entity.id
_entity.type
_entity.pdbx_description
1 polymer ?
#
loop_
_entity_poly.entity_id
_entity_poly.type
_entity_poly.pdbx_seq_one_letter_code
_entity_poly.pdbx_strand_id
1 'polypeptide(L)'
;MNQSNHLITPLAAMVVILSVAVLLLLFPKTQNQSTFTPTPTITLENNIYICPESGWVDCLPSLNAGVKYECTSEAINWYRVNCPDFKGAAL
;
A
#
# COMPACT_ATOMS: atom_id res chain seq x y z
N MET A 1 38.39 -7.74 40.37
CA MET A 1 36.93 -7.77 40.18
C MET A 1 36.54 -6.60 39.30
N ASN A 2 36.07 -6.90 38.10
CA ASN A 2 35.84 -5.96 37.00
C ASN A 2 34.52 -5.20 37.21
N GLN A 3 34.60 -3.97 37.73
CA GLN A 3 33.44 -3.09 38.01
C GLN A 3 33.36 -1.91 37.02
N SER A 4 33.91 -2.04 35.81
CA SER A 4 33.85 -0.98 34.78
C SER A 4 32.72 -1.18 33.76
N ASN A 5 31.97 -2.28 33.83
CA ASN A 5 31.01 -2.67 32.78
C ASN A 5 29.58 -2.11 32.96
N HIS A 6 29.27 -1.49 34.11
CA HIS A 6 27.91 -1.00 34.41
C HIS A 6 27.66 0.47 34.04
N LEU A 7 28.71 1.23 33.72
CA LEU A 7 28.59 2.66 33.38
C LEU A 7 28.68 2.93 31.86
N ILE A 8 29.14 1.94 31.08
CA ILE A 8 29.27 2.02 29.61
C ILE A 8 27.93 1.70 28.91
N THR A 9 27.08 0.92 29.58
CA THR A 9 25.79 0.43 29.07
C THR A 9 24.78 1.53 28.71
N PRO A 10 24.55 2.60 29.50
CA PRO A 10 23.57 3.64 29.13
C PRO A 10 24.07 4.54 28.00
N LEU A 11 25.37 4.85 27.95
CA LEU A 11 25.96 5.68 26.90
C LEU A 11 25.87 4.98 25.53
N ALA A 12 26.17 3.68 25.48
CA ALA A 12 26.02 2.89 24.27
C ALA A 12 24.57 2.82 23.79
N ALA A 13 23.60 2.65 24.72
CA ALA A 13 22.18 2.62 24.38
C ALA A 13 21.69 3.95 23.77
N MET A 14 22.14 5.09 24.31
CA MET A 14 21.77 6.42 23.79
C MET A 14 22.28 6.64 22.36
N VAL A 15 23.49 6.18 22.03
CA VAL A 15 24.06 6.30 20.68
C VAL A 15 23.28 5.44 19.67
N VAL A 16 22.86 4.24 20.07
CA VAL A 16 22.03 3.38 19.22
C VAL A 16 20.66 4.02 18.95
N ILE A 17 20.00 4.57 19.96
CA ILE A 17 18.70 5.23 19.78
C ILE A 17 18.81 6.47 18.87
N LEU A 18 19.84 7.29 19.07
CA LEU A 18 20.09 8.47 18.24
C LEU A 18 20.36 8.08 16.77
N SER A 19 21.15 7.04 16.52
CA SER A 19 21.43 6.57 15.16
C SER A 19 20.17 6.03 14.45
N VAL A 20 19.30 5.28 15.15
CA VAL A 20 18.02 4.82 14.60
C VAL A 20 17.09 6.01 14.29
N ALA A 21 17.02 7.00 15.18
CA ALA A 21 16.20 8.19 14.96
C ALA A 21 16.67 8.99 13.74
N VAL A 22 17.98 9.21 13.58
CA VAL A 22 18.54 9.88 12.40
C VAL A 22 18.25 9.10 11.12
N LEU A 23 18.36 7.76 11.16
CA LEU A 23 18.07 6.91 10.02
C LEU A 23 16.59 7.02 9.60
N LEU A 24 15.65 7.03 10.56
CA LEU A 24 14.23 7.24 10.30
C LEU A 24 13.90 8.64 9.76
N LEU A 25 14.69 9.66 10.09
CA LEU A 25 14.54 11.02 9.55
C LEU A 25 15.12 11.16 8.13
N LEU A 26 16.16 10.38 7.79
CA LEU A 26 16.74 10.36 6.44
C LEU A 26 15.90 9.58 5.42
N PHE A 27 15.04 8.67 5.89
CA PHE A 27 14.06 7.97 5.06
C PHE A 27 12.68 8.62 5.24
N PRO A 28 12.34 9.67 4.47
CA PRO A 28 11.00 10.23 4.51
C PRO A 28 10.01 9.09 4.22
N LYS A 29 9.11 8.84 5.18
CA LYS A 29 8.00 7.91 5.01
C LYS A 29 7.30 8.32 3.71
N THR A 30 7.47 7.53 2.66
CA THR A 30 6.79 7.73 1.39
C THR A 30 5.30 7.49 1.63
N GLN A 31 4.60 8.53 2.10
CA GLN A 31 3.15 8.55 1.97
C GLN A 31 2.89 8.76 0.49
N ASN A 32 2.59 7.65 -0.18
CA ASN A 32 1.92 7.64 -1.46
C ASN A 32 0.48 8.15 -1.20
N GLN A 33 0.35 9.43 -0.86
CA GLN A 33 -0.94 10.08 -0.79
C GLN A 33 -1.34 10.36 -2.23
N SER A 34 -1.98 9.36 -2.83
CA SER A 34 -2.72 9.57 -4.07
C SER A 34 -3.80 10.60 -3.75
N THR A 35 -3.54 11.83 -4.14
CA THR A 35 -4.49 12.93 -4.09
C THR A 35 -5.62 12.57 -5.05
N PHE A 36 -6.68 11.96 -4.52
CA PHE A 36 -7.94 11.82 -5.26
C PHE A 36 -8.54 13.21 -5.39
N THR A 37 -8.32 13.84 -6.55
CA THR A 37 -9.13 14.95 -7.01
C THR A 37 -10.59 14.50 -7.01
N PRO A 38 -11.53 15.22 -6.34
CA PRO A 38 -12.93 14.84 -6.35
C PRO A 38 -13.52 15.08 -7.75
N THR A 39 -13.53 14.03 -8.57
CA THR A 39 -14.35 13.94 -9.77
C THR A 39 -15.81 13.79 -9.33
N PRO A 40 -16.77 14.47 -9.99
CA PRO A 40 -18.16 14.56 -9.53
C PRO A 40 -18.79 13.19 -9.26
N THR A 41 -19.27 13.06 -8.01
CA THR A 41 -20.06 11.94 -7.50
C THR A 41 -21.31 11.74 -8.35
N ILE A 42 -21.30 10.71 -9.21
CA ILE A 42 -22.53 10.03 -9.61
C ILE A 42 -22.77 8.94 -8.57
N THR A 43 -23.68 9.22 -7.65
CA THR A 43 -24.21 8.26 -6.68
C THR A 43 -24.99 7.20 -7.44
N LEU A 44 -24.35 6.08 -7.78
CA LEU A 44 -25.06 4.85 -8.12
C LEU A 44 -24.82 3.87 -6.96
N GLU A 45 -25.78 3.86 -6.04
CA GLU A 45 -25.93 2.82 -5.04
C GLU A 45 -26.25 1.50 -5.75
N ASN A 46 -25.22 0.81 -6.20
CA ASN A 46 -25.24 -0.59 -6.55
C ASN A 46 -23.78 -1.04 -6.46
N ASN A 47 -23.43 -2.03 -5.65
CA ASN A 47 -22.04 -2.53 -5.59
C ASN A 47 -21.65 -3.07 -6.98
N ILE A 48 -20.99 -2.24 -7.80
CA ILE A 48 -20.67 -2.54 -9.21
C ILE A 48 -19.57 -3.60 -9.32
N TYR A 49 -18.81 -3.79 -8.24
CA TYR A 49 -17.66 -4.68 -8.22
C TYR A 49 -18.01 -6.01 -7.56
N ILE A 50 -17.62 -7.11 -8.22
CA ILE A 50 -17.76 -8.47 -7.74
C ILE A 50 -16.36 -9.07 -7.65
N CYS A 51 -16.09 -9.85 -6.60
CA CYS A 51 -14.80 -10.50 -6.45
C CYS A 51 -14.54 -11.50 -7.59
N PRO A 52 -13.35 -11.45 -8.22
CA PRO A 52 -13.00 -12.41 -9.27
C PRO A 52 -12.83 -13.81 -8.67
N GLU A 53 -13.50 -14.80 -9.25
CA GLU A 53 -13.46 -16.20 -8.76
C GLU A 53 -12.04 -16.78 -8.73
N SER A 54 -11.19 -16.39 -9.69
CA SER A 54 -9.80 -16.85 -9.79
C SER A 54 -8.82 -16.08 -8.89
N GLY A 55 -9.27 -14.97 -8.32
CA GLY A 55 -8.44 -13.95 -7.69
C GLY A 55 -7.73 -13.02 -8.68
N TRP A 56 -7.83 -13.25 -9.99
CA TRP A 56 -7.18 -12.45 -11.03
C TRP A 56 -8.21 -11.70 -11.88
N VAL A 57 -7.91 -10.45 -12.20
CA VAL A 57 -8.68 -9.65 -13.17
C VAL A 57 -7.90 -9.61 -14.48
N ASP A 58 -8.55 -9.96 -15.58
CA ASP A 58 -7.96 -9.88 -16.93
C ASP A 58 -8.12 -8.47 -17.50
N CYS A 59 -7.04 -7.71 -17.46
CA CYS A 59 -6.95 -6.34 -17.95
C CYS A 59 -6.18 -6.20 -19.26
N LEU A 60 -5.88 -7.31 -19.93
CA LEU A 60 -5.28 -7.27 -21.25
C LEU A 60 -6.23 -6.56 -22.22
N PRO A 61 -5.73 -5.59 -23.01
CA PRO A 61 -6.53 -4.92 -24.01
C PRO A 61 -6.95 -5.94 -25.07
N SER A 62 -8.26 -6.09 -25.26
CA SER A 62 -8.76 -6.80 -26.43
C SER A 62 -8.66 -5.89 -27.64
N LEU A 63 -8.32 -6.44 -28.81
CA LEU A 63 -8.07 -5.66 -30.04
C LEU A 63 -9.19 -4.68 -30.43
N ASN A 64 -10.42 -4.91 -29.96
CA ASN A 64 -11.59 -4.10 -30.24
C ASN A 64 -12.27 -3.52 -28.98
N ALA A 65 -11.73 -3.76 -27.78
CA ALA A 65 -12.30 -3.26 -26.54
C ALA A 65 -11.30 -2.31 -25.87
N GLY A 66 -11.79 -1.13 -25.48
CA GLY A 66 -11.01 -0.22 -24.64
C GLY A 66 -10.74 -0.81 -23.26
N VAL A 67 -10.24 0.03 -22.35
CA VAL A 67 -9.95 -0.38 -20.98
C VAL A 67 -11.25 -0.86 -20.31
N LYS A 68 -11.24 -2.10 -19.79
CA LYS A 68 -12.38 -2.66 -19.06
C LYS A 68 -12.55 -1.91 -17.73
N TYR A 69 -13.79 -1.69 -17.31
CA TYR A 69 -14.08 -0.94 -16.07
C TYR A 69 -13.48 -1.63 -14.83
N GLU A 70 -13.46 -2.97 -14.80
CA GLU A 70 -12.79 -3.75 -13.75
C GLU A 70 -11.28 -3.51 -13.65
N CYS A 71 -10.68 -2.82 -14.62
CA CYS A 71 -9.24 -2.53 -14.68
C CYS A 71 -8.91 -1.08 -14.29
N THR A 72 -9.90 -0.30 -13.89
CA THR A 72 -9.70 1.03 -13.33
C THR A 72 -9.03 0.93 -11.96
N SER A 73 -8.27 1.96 -11.57
CA SER A 73 -7.63 2.02 -10.25
C SER A 73 -8.64 1.90 -9.09
N GLU A 74 -9.85 2.41 -9.28
CA GLU A 74 -10.94 2.33 -8.31
C GLU A 74 -11.39 0.88 -8.09
N ALA A 75 -11.60 0.13 -9.18
CA ALA A 75 -11.92 -1.30 -9.12
C ALA A 75 -10.81 -2.11 -8.44
N ILE A 76 -9.55 -1.90 -8.86
CA ILE A 76 -8.40 -2.62 -8.29
C ILE A 76 -8.25 -2.35 -6.79
N ASN A 77 -8.48 -1.12 -6.34
CA ASN A 77 -8.44 -0.78 -4.94
C ASN A 77 -9.61 -1.42 -4.17
N TRP A 78 -10.80 -1.46 -4.76
CA TRP A 78 -11.95 -2.15 -4.17
C TRP A 78 -11.67 -3.64 -3.99
N TYR A 79 -11.11 -4.33 -5.00
CA TYR A 79 -10.78 -5.76 -4.89
C TYR A 79 -9.77 -6.03 -3.77
N ARG A 80 -8.74 -5.20 -3.63
CA ARG A 80 -7.74 -5.34 -2.56
C ARG A 80 -8.33 -5.27 -1.15
N VAL A 81 -9.39 -4.49 -0.96
CA VAL A 81 -10.02 -4.29 0.35
C VAL A 81 -11.10 -5.34 0.61
N ASN A 82 -11.86 -5.74 -0.41
CA ASN A 82 -13.09 -6.52 -0.24
C ASN A 82 -12.95 -8.00 -0.62
N CYS A 83 -11.92 -8.38 -1.39
CA CYS A 83 -11.77 -9.72 -1.91
C CYS A 83 -10.56 -10.42 -1.26
N PRO A 84 -10.78 -11.39 -0.33
CA PRO A 84 -9.70 -12.04 0.41
C PRO A 84 -8.77 -12.85 -0.50
N ASP A 85 -9.28 -13.34 -1.63
CA ASP A 85 -8.53 -14.15 -2.60
C ASP A 85 -7.96 -13.33 -3.76
N PHE A 86 -8.01 -11.99 -3.70
CA PHE A 86 -7.49 -11.16 -4.77
C PHE A 86 -5.96 -11.23 -4.87
N LYS A 87 -5.48 -11.62 -6.05
CA LYS A 87 -4.06 -11.84 -6.38
C LYS A 87 -3.50 -10.72 -7.24
N GLY A 88 -4.34 -10.07 -8.06
CA GLY A 88 -3.92 -8.93 -8.87
C GLY A 88 -4.67 -8.82 -10.19
N ALA A 89 -4.16 -7.94 -11.06
CA ALA A 89 -4.63 -7.77 -12.43
C ALA A 89 -3.53 -8.17 -13.41
N ALA A 90 -3.89 -8.88 -14.46
CA ALA A 90 -3.02 -9.17 -15.60
C ALA A 90 -3.12 -8.01 -16.60
N LEU A 91 -2.01 -7.34 -16.88
CA LEU A 91 -1.92 -6.17 -17.77
C LEU A 91 -1.29 -6.55 -19.11
#